data_AF-A0A628N820-F1
#
_entry.id   AF-A0A628N820-F1
#
_cell.length_a   1.000
_cell.length_b   1.000
_cell.length_c   1.000
_cell.angle_alpha   90.00
_cell.angle_beta   90.00
_cell.angle_gamma   90.00
#
_symmetry.space_group_name_H-M   'P 1'
#
loop_
_entity.id
_entity.type
_entity.pdbx_description
1 polymer ?
#
loop_
_entity_poly.entity_id
_entity_poly.type
_entity_poly.pdbx_seq_one_letter_code
_entity_poly.pdbx_strand_id
1 'polypeptide(L)' 'MIFWLADRWGEPDPAKIAALPADTLFHWRAFFLKQGIFQRPEAEDISAAPSVEPSPATVNQSIDDQCAAVMRALM' A
#
# COMPACT_ATOMS: atom_id res chain seq x y z
N MET A 1 -8.97 4.21 -8.49
CA MET A 1 -8.25 3.93 -7.21
C MET A 1 -7.78 5.21 -6.53
N ILE A 2 -6.93 6.04 -7.17
CA ILE A 2 -6.28 7.19 -6.52
C ILE A 2 -7.26 8.17 -5.87
N PHE A 3 -8.30 8.62 -6.58
CA PHE A 3 -9.34 9.50 -6.02
C PHE A 3 -10.06 8.90 -4.79
N TRP A 4 -10.30 7.59 -4.82
CA TRP A 4 -10.95 6.89 -3.71
C TRP A 4 -10.04 6.81 -2.48
N LEU A 5 -8.75 6.62 -2.71
CA LEU A 5 -7.75 6.62 -1.64
C LEU A 5 -7.58 8.03 -1.06
N ALA A 6 -7.61 9.07 -1.92
CA ALA A 6 -7.58 10.47 -1.50
C ALA A 6 -8.78 10.82 -0.61
N ASP A 7 -9.99 10.46 -1.05
CA ASP A 7 -11.22 10.64 -0.28
C ASP A 7 -11.17 9.91 1.07
N ARG A 8 -10.72 8.65 1.08
CA ARG A 8 -10.58 7.86 2.31
C ARG A 8 -9.55 8.44 3.29
N TRP A 9 -8.54 9.14 2.80
CA TRP A 9 -7.49 9.75 3.62
C TRP A 9 -7.77 11.21 3.95
N GLY A 10 -8.87 11.77 3.44
CA GLY A 10 -9.17 13.20 3.58
C GLY A 10 -8.15 14.09 2.87
N GLU A 11 -7.41 13.56 1.90
CA GLU A 11 -6.50 14.37 1.07
C GLU A 11 -7.30 15.03 -0.05
N PRO A 12 -7.44 16.36 -0.04
CA PRO A 12 -8.22 17.08 -1.05
C PRO A 12 -7.55 17.08 -2.43
N ASP A 13 -6.23 16.85 -2.47
CA ASP A 13 -5.46 16.80 -3.70
C ASP A 13 -5.08 15.35 -4.07
N PRO A 14 -5.72 14.75 -5.09
CA PRO A 14 -5.40 13.39 -5.52
C PRO A 14 -4.01 13.28 -6.16
N ALA A 15 -3.38 14.39 -6.57
CA ALA A 15 -2.03 14.38 -7.12
C ALA A 15 -0.99 13.98 -6.06
N LYS A 16 -1.22 14.32 -4.78
CA LYS A 16 -0.36 13.88 -3.68
C LYS A 16 -0.39 12.37 -3.49
N ILE A 17 -1.57 11.76 -3.68
CA ILE A 17 -1.71 10.31 -3.66
C ILE A 17 -1.04 9.68 -4.88
N ALA A 18 -1.14 10.32 -6.05
CA ALA A 18 -0.44 9.88 -7.26
C ALA A 18 1.10 10.02 -7.18
N ALA A 19 1.58 10.94 -6.34
CA ALA A 19 3.01 11.14 -6.09
C ALA A 19 3.61 10.09 -5.14
N LEU A 20 2.80 9.22 -4.53
CA LEU A 20 3.31 8.13 -3.71
C LEU A 20 4.17 7.18 -4.56
N PRO A 21 5.16 6.51 -3.94
CA PRO A 21 5.94 5.49 -4.63
C PRO A 21 5.05 4.45 -5.29
N ALA A 22 5.45 4.01 -6.50
CA ALA A 22 4.70 3.04 -7.28
C ALA A 22 4.42 1.76 -6.46
N ASP A 23 5.40 1.29 -5.70
CA ASP A 23 5.27 0.12 -4.83
C ASP A 23 4.12 0.28 -3.83
N THR A 24 4.01 1.45 -3.19
CA THR A 24 2.91 1.75 -2.26
C THR A 24 1.57 1.68 -2.98
N LEU A 25 1.45 2.28 -4.17
CA LEU A 25 0.23 2.24 -4.97
C LEU A 25 -0.12 0.81 -5.42
N PHE A 26 0.87 -0.03 -5.72
CA PHE A 26 0.67 -1.44 -6.06
C PHE A 26 0.18 -2.26 -4.86
N HIS A 27 0.70 -2.03 -3.66
CA HIS A 27 0.20 -2.69 -2.45
C HIS A 27 -1.26 -2.35 -2.18
N TRP A 28 -1.64 -1.08 -2.28
CA TRP A 28 -3.04 -0.66 -2.17
C TRP A 28 -3.91 -1.31 -3.23
N ARG A 29 -3.44 -1.33 -4.49
CA ARG A 29 -4.15 -2.01 -5.59
C ARG A 29 -4.37 -3.50 -5.27
N ALA A 30 -3.35 -4.21 -4.81
CA ALA A 30 -3.44 -5.63 -4.45
C ALA A 30 -4.42 -5.87 -3.29
N PHE A 31 -4.39 -5.01 -2.26
CA PHE A 31 -5.33 -5.06 -1.13
C PHE A 31 -6.78 -4.94 -1.62
N PHE A 32 -7.08 -3.98 -2.49
CA PHE A 32 -8.43 -3.77 -3.01
C PHE A 32 -8.89 -4.87 -3.97
N LEU A 33 -7.97 -5.46 -4.75
CA LEU A 33 -8.25 -6.65 -5.57
C LEU A 33 -8.62 -7.84 -4.68
N LYS A 34 -7.90 -8.07 -3.59
CA LYS A 34 -8.21 -9.13 -2.62
C LYS A 34 -9.56 -8.91 -1.95
N GLN A 35 -9.91 -7.65 -1.65
CA GLN A 35 -11.17 -7.29 -1.02
C GLN A 35 -12.36 -7.33 -1.99
N GLY A 36 -12.13 -7.52 -3.30
CA GLY A 36 -13.17 -7.50 -4.33
C GLY A 36 -13.74 -6.11 -4.62
N ILE A 37 -13.10 -5.05 -4.12
CA ILE A 37 -13.53 -3.65 -4.34
C ILE A 37 -13.23 -3.22 -5.78
N PHE A 38 -12.10 -3.68 -6.33
CA PHE A 38 -11.79 -3.52 -7.74
C PHE A 38 -11.84 -4.88 -8.44
N GLN A 39 -12.53 -4.92 -9.57
CA GLN A 39 -12.41 -6.02 -10.51
C GLN A 39 -11.05 -5.88 -11.23
N ARG A 40 -10.34 -6.99 -11.41
CA ARG A 40 -9.13 -6.99 -12.24
C ARG A 40 -9.58 -6.59 -13.66
N PRO A 41 -9.02 -5.53 -14.28
CA PRO A 41 -9.23 -5.32 -15.70
C PRO A 41 -8.73 -6.58 -16.41
N GLU A 42 -9.57 -7.18 -17.24
CA GLU A 42 -9.20 -8.32 -18.07
C GLU A 42 -7.86 -8.00 -18.75
N ALA A 43 -6.95 -8.97 -18.69
CA ALA A 43 -5.53 -8.78 -18.89
C ALA A 43 -5.17 -8.14 -20.24
N GLU A 44 -4.56 -6.94 -20.20
CA GLU A 44 -3.55 -6.56 -21.18
C GLU A 44 -2.20 -6.50 -20.47
N ASP A 45 -1.47 -7.61 -20.67
CA ASP A 45 -0.02 -7.73 -20.78
C ASP A 45 0.84 -6.66 -20.08
N ILE A 46 1.30 -6.97 -18.86
CA ILE A 46 2.54 -6.38 -18.34
C ILE A 46 3.31 -7.48 -17.60
N SER A 47 4.04 -8.27 -18.38
CA SER A 47 5.19 -9.05 -17.92
C SER A 47 6.28 -8.11 -17.38
N ALA A 48 6.09 -7.52 -16.20
CA ALA A 48 7.14 -6.82 -15.44
C ALA A 48 6.69 -6.54 -13.99
N ALA A 49 6.37 -7.57 -13.23
CA ALA A 49 6.43 -7.45 -11.76
C ALA A 49 7.81 -7.97 -11.33
N PRO A 50 8.69 -7.17 -10.70
CA PRO A 50 9.78 -7.75 -9.95
C PRO A 50 9.11 -8.58 -8.84
N SER A 51 9.37 -9.87 -8.84
CA SER A 51 8.93 -10.77 -7.78
C SER A 51 9.70 -10.38 -6.52
N VAL A 52 9.13 -9.47 -5.74
CA VAL A 52 9.51 -9.27 -4.36
C VAL A 52 8.51 -10.09 -3.57
N GLU A 53 8.88 -11.31 -3.20
CA GLU A 53 8.17 -12.05 -2.17
C GLU A 53 8.23 -11.25 -0.87
N PRO A 54 7.11 -10.73 -0.33
CA PRO A 54 7.09 -10.28 1.04
C PRO A 54 6.77 -11.50 1.89
N SER A 55 7.78 -12.08 2.52
CA SER A 55 7.55 -13.02 3.61
C SER A 55 6.74 -12.28 4.70
N PRO A 56 5.49 -12.70 5.00
CA PRO A 56 4.58 -11.97 5.89
C PRO A 56 5.04 -11.96 7.35
N ALA A 57 6.08 -12.74 7.69
CA ALA A 57 6.64 -12.78 9.03
C ALA A 57 7.58 -11.60 9.35
N THR A 58 8.25 -11.01 8.34
CA THR A 58 9.28 -10.00 8.58
C THR A 58 8.71 -8.58 8.69
N VAL A 59 7.64 -8.27 7.95
CA VAL A 59 7.05 -6.92 7.94
C VAL A 59 6.32 -6.59 9.26
N ASN A 60 5.64 -7.57 9.86
CA ASN A 60 4.91 -7.37 11.12
C ASN A 60 5.86 -7.13 12.30
N GLN A 61 7.00 -7.85 12.35
CA GLN A 61 8.02 -7.63 13.38
C GLN A 61 8.62 -6.22 13.32
N SER A 62 8.87 -5.71 12.10
CA SER A 62 9.44 -4.37 11.91
C SER A 62 8.53 -3.24 12.40
N ILE A 63 7.21 -3.39 12.33
CA ILE A 63 6.27 -2.32 12.74
C ILE A 63 6.13 -2.30 14.26
N ASP A 64 6.04 -3.47 14.90
CA ASP A 64 5.97 -3.58 16.37
C ASP A 64 7.25 -3.04 17.03
N ASP A 65 8.42 -3.33 16.46
CA ASP A 65 9.71 -2.80 16.96
C ASP A 65 9.77 -1.27 16.83
N GLN A 66 9.26 -0.71 15.74
CA GLN A 66 9.19 0.75 15.54
C GLN A 66 8.22 1.42 16.52
N CYS A 67 7.04 0.83 16.73
CA CYS A 67 6.07 1.30 17.72
C CYS A 67 6.65 1.24 19.15
N ALA A 68 7.34 0.16 19.49
CA ALA A 68 7.97 -0.01 20.80
C ALA A 68 9.15 0.97 21.02
N ALA A 69 9.87 1.35 19.97
CA ALA A 69 10.92 2.36 20.06
C ALA A 69 10.35 3.76 20.33
N VAL A 70 9.26 4.13 19.66
CA VAL A 70 8.57 5.42 19.89
C VAL A 70 8.00 5.49 21.30
N MET A 71 7.36 4.42 21.77
CA MET A 71 6.81 4.37 23.15
C MET A 71 7.91 4.51 24.22
N ARG A 72 9.13 4.02 23.96
CA ARG A 72 10.27 4.19 24.87
C ARG A 72 10.86 5.61 24.84
N ALA A 73 10.81 6.29 23.70
CA ALA A 73 11.34 7.65 23.57
C ALA A 73 10.42 8.72 24.20
N LEU A 74 9.13 8.38 24.38
CA LEU A 74 8.11 9.26 24.94
C LEU A 74 7.97 9.14 26.47
N MET A 75 8.69 8.22 27.11
CA MET A 75 8.64 7.94 28.55
C MET A 75 9.97 8.29 29.21
#